data_AF-A0A495A5Q3-F1
#
_entry.id   AF-A0A495A5Q3-F1
#
_cell.length_a   1.000
_cell.length_b   1.000
_cell.length_c   1.000
_cell.angle_alpha   90.00
_cell.angle_beta   90.00
_cell.angle_gamma   90.00
#
_symmetry.space_group_name_H-M   'P 1'
#
loop_
_entity.id
_entity.type
_entity.pdbx_description
1 polymer ?
#
loop_
_entity_poly.entity_id
_entity_poly.type
_entity_poly.pdbx_seq_one_letter_code
_entity_poly.pdbx_strand_id
1 'polypeptide(L)'
;MSAFASHDSATKQSAGVAITAEDIAETGGKAPEAVAQYALRLGDDALMLSQRLGWWISRAPELEEDIALGNIALDLIGHARFLLTYAGSAWGRTEDELAYFRNEEEFRSVRLVEQENGDFGQTIARQMLFSFYQYELYSALQSSTDQTLAAIADKALKEVEYHQDHAAQWILRLGLGTEESKRRIQDGLYYMWPYLDELFADEPLHDELEGIAVRPSTLRERTMERVTELLAQAELEVPTVAQARISAAPRDGAYSEYRGYILAEMQWLARQHPGATW
;
A
#
# COMPACT_ATOMS: atom_id res chain seq x y z
N MET A 1 -21.78 -16.60 11.62
CA MET A 1 -22.31 -16.17 10.32
C MET A 1 -22.14 -14.66 10.23
N SER A 2 -21.01 -14.20 9.70
CA SER A 2 -20.87 -12.83 9.21
C SER A 2 -20.71 -12.96 7.70
N ALA A 3 -21.76 -12.60 6.96
CA ALA A 3 -21.79 -12.74 5.52
C ALA A 3 -21.04 -11.57 4.89
N PHE A 4 -19.85 -11.84 4.35
CA PHE A 4 -19.10 -10.93 3.46
C PHE A 4 -19.75 -10.90 2.08
N ALA A 5 -20.97 -10.38 2.01
CA ALA A 5 -21.65 -10.14 0.74
C ALA A 5 -22.41 -8.82 0.82
N SER A 6 -21.72 -7.73 0.55
CA SER A 6 -22.39 -6.51 0.11
C SER A 6 -22.61 -6.66 -1.40
N HIS A 7 -23.88 -6.79 -1.82
CA HIS A 7 -24.31 -6.73 -3.21
C HIS A 7 -24.48 -5.28 -3.69
N ASP A 8 -23.88 -4.30 -3.00
CA ASP A 8 -23.98 -2.91 -3.42
C ASP A 8 -22.93 -2.64 -4.50
N SER A 9 -23.42 -2.28 -5.69
CA SER A 9 -22.62 -1.78 -6.80
C SER A 9 -21.66 -0.69 -6.31
N ALA A 10 -20.37 -0.85 -6.65
CA ALA A 10 -19.24 0.03 -6.31
C ALA A 10 -19.34 1.49 -6.84
N THR A 11 -20.54 1.90 -7.28
CA THR A 11 -20.82 3.20 -7.90
C THR A 11 -21.80 4.05 -7.08
N LYS A 12 -21.82 3.90 -5.76
CA LYS A 12 -22.30 4.99 -4.90
C LYS A 12 -21.11 5.92 -4.63
N GLN A 13 -20.86 6.83 -5.57
CA GLN A 13 -19.97 7.97 -5.32
C GLN A 13 -20.45 8.66 -4.04
N SER A 14 -19.63 8.61 -3.00
CA SER A 14 -19.82 9.37 -1.77
C SER A 14 -19.88 10.85 -2.14
N ALA A 15 -21.07 11.45 -2.08
CA ALA A 15 -21.29 12.89 -2.20
C ALA A 15 -20.86 13.65 -0.91
N GLY A 16 -19.69 13.31 -0.38
CA GLY A 16 -18.93 14.17 0.52
C GLY A 16 -17.92 14.94 -0.31
N VAL A 17 -17.63 16.19 0.04
CA VAL A 17 -16.56 16.97 -0.60
C VAL A 17 -15.27 16.16 -0.48
N ALA A 18 -14.89 15.47 -1.56
CA ALA A 18 -13.76 14.56 -1.54
C ALA A 18 -12.49 15.41 -1.53
N ILE A 19 -11.71 15.32 -0.45
CA ILE A 19 -10.40 15.98 -0.39
C ILE A 19 -9.56 15.54 -1.60
N THR A 20 -9.05 16.51 -2.35
CA THR A 20 -8.15 16.32 -3.48
C THR A 20 -6.71 16.68 -3.10
N ALA A 21 -5.73 16.30 -3.93
CA ALA A 21 -4.35 16.71 -3.70
C ALA A 21 -4.23 18.24 -3.83
N GLU A 22 -5.01 18.79 -4.75
CA GLU A 22 -5.16 20.23 -4.98
C GLU A 22 -5.75 20.93 -3.75
N ASP A 23 -6.77 20.35 -3.09
CA ASP A 23 -7.30 20.89 -1.83
C ASP A 23 -6.23 20.91 -0.72
N ILE A 24 -5.39 19.87 -0.62
CA ILE A 24 -4.28 19.82 0.36
C ILE A 24 -3.23 20.91 0.04
N ALA A 25 -2.90 21.08 -1.23
CA ALA A 25 -1.97 22.12 -1.67
C ALA A 25 -2.52 23.54 -1.43
N GLU A 26 -3.83 23.75 -1.60
CA GLU A 26 -4.50 25.05 -1.46
C GLU A 26 -4.84 25.42 -0.01
N THR A 27 -5.16 24.44 0.85
CA THR A 27 -5.55 24.68 2.25
C THR A 27 -4.38 25.04 3.18
N GLY A 28 -3.13 24.96 2.69
CA GLY A 28 -2.02 25.81 3.18
C GLY A 28 -1.36 25.40 4.50
N GLY A 29 -1.60 24.19 5.00
CA GLY A 29 -0.85 23.65 6.14
C GLY A 29 0.50 23.10 5.70
N LYS A 30 1.61 23.78 6.03
CA LYS A 30 2.95 23.21 5.85
C LYS A 30 3.15 22.07 6.85
N ALA A 31 3.34 20.85 6.35
CA ALA A 31 3.66 19.71 7.19
C ALA A 31 4.94 19.99 8.02
N PRO A 32 4.95 19.72 9.33
CA PRO A 32 6.19 19.64 10.10
C PRO A 32 7.12 18.58 9.49
N GLU A 33 8.44 18.77 9.63
CA GLU A 33 9.45 17.88 9.02
C GLU A 33 9.20 16.39 9.31
N ALA A 34 8.98 16.03 10.59
CA ALA A 34 8.71 14.64 10.97
C ALA A 34 7.41 14.11 10.36
N VAL A 35 6.33 14.91 10.35
CA VAL A 35 5.05 14.54 9.72
C VAL A 35 5.23 14.32 8.22
N ALA A 36 5.99 15.17 7.55
CA ALA A 36 6.29 15.05 6.13
C ALA A 36 7.06 13.76 5.82
N GLN A 37 8.04 13.41 6.66
CA GLN A 37 8.78 12.15 6.54
C GLN A 37 7.88 10.92 6.77
N TYR A 38 6.89 11.01 7.65
CA TYR A 38 5.90 9.94 7.85
C TYR A 38 4.93 9.83 6.66
N ALA A 39 4.40 10.95 6.18
CA ALA A 39 3.56 10.99 4.98
C ALA A 39 4.30 10.44 3.75
N LEU A 40 5.58 10.78 3.58
CA LEU A 40 6.44 10.28 2.50
C LEU A 40 6.53 8.75 2.50
N ARG A 41 6.72 8.14 3.67
CA ARG A 41 6.75 6.67 3.83
C ARG A 41 5.46 6.03 3.32
N LEU A 42 4.32 6.52 3.79
CA LEU A 42 3.02 5.99 3.37
C LEU A 42 2.76 6.22 1.87
N GLY A 43 3.15 7.39 1.36
CA GLY A 43 3.02 7.74 -0.06
C GLY A 43 3.88 6.84 -0.95
N ASP A 44 5.09 6.51 -0.51
CA ASP A 44 5.99 5.59 -1.23
C ASP A 44 5.43 4.17 -1.29
N ASP A 45 4.83 3.69 -0.20
CA ASP A 45 4.19 2.36 -0.20
C ASP A 45 3.07 2.29 -1.25
N ALA A 46 2.21 3.32 -1.26
CA ALA A 46 1.10 3.42 -2.19
C ALA A 46 1.56 3.57 -3.65
N LEU A 47 2.57 4.40 -3.91
CA LEU A 47 3.12 4.62 -5.25
C LEU A 47 3.74 3.34 -5.83
N MET A 48 4.55 2.64 -5.03
CA MET A 48 5.21 1.40 -5.47
C MET A 48 4.20 0.29 -5.76
N LEU A 49 3.22 0.09 -4.86
CA LEU A 49 2.19 -0.92 -5.10
C LEU A 49 1.32 -0.56 -6.31
N SER A 50 0.95 0.71 -6.46
CA SER A 50 0.22 1.19 -7.64
C SER A 50 0.97 0.84 -8.92
N GLN A 51 2.29 1.06 -8.98
CA GLN A 51 3.05 0.69 -10.18
C GLN A 51 3.09 -0.81 -10.44
N ARG A 52 3.23 -1.62 -9.37
CA ARG A 52 3.16 -3.07 -9.51
C ARG A 52 1.81 -3.53 -10.04
N LEU A 53 0.71 -2.93 -9.57
CA LEU A 53 -0.63 -3.27 -10.06
C LEU A 53 -0.90 -2.74 -11.48
N GLY A 54 -0.38 -1.56 -11.84
CA GLY A 54 -0.50 -1.00 -13.19
C GLY A 54 0.05 -1.92 -14.29
N TRP A 55 1.07 -2.73 -13.97
CA TRP A 55 1.58 -3.76 -14.89
C TRP A 55 0.52 -4.79 -15.28
N TRP A 56 -0.43 -5.11 -14.40
CA TRP A 56 -1.48 -6.09 -14.67
C TRP A 56 -2.53 -5.62 -15.68
N ILE A 57 -2.57 -4.33 -16.01
CA ILE A 57 -3.50 -3.80 -16.99
C ILE A 57 -3.25 -4.48 -18.34
N SER A 58 -4.29 -5.03 -18.96
CA SER A 58 -4.29 -5.90 -20.15
C SER A 58 -3.62 -7.27 -20.00
N ARG A 59 -3.32 -7.70 -18.76
CA ARG A 59 -2.59 -8.95 -18.45
C ARG A 59 -3.29 -9.82 -17.40
N ALA A 60 -4.36 -9.35 -16.79
CA ALA A 60 -5.07 -10.09 -15.76
C ALA A 60 -5.73 -11.37 -16.34
N PRO A 61 -6.00 -12.40 -15.52
CA PRO A 61 -6.58 -13.65 -16.01
C PRO A 61 -7.96 -13.48 -16.68
N GLU A 62 -8.72 -12.47 -16.25
CA GLU A 62 -10.07 -12.15 -16.71
C GLU A 62 -10.23 -10.62 -16.80
N LEU A 63 -11.18 -10.15 -17.62
CA LEU A 63 -11.41 -8.72 -17.85
C LEU A 63 -11.86 -8.02 -16.55
N GLU A 64 -12.69 -8.69 -15.76
CA GLU A 64 -13.17 -8.24 -14.47
C GLU A 64 -12.01 -7.99 -13.50
N GLU A 65 -10.98 -8.85 -13.53
CA GLU A 65 -9.79 -8.70 -12.69
C GLU A 65 -8.85 -7.61 -13.19
N ASP A 66 -8.79 -7.39 -14.51
CA ASP A 66 -8.10 -6.26 -15.09
C ASP A 66 -8.67 -4.94 -14.56
N ILE A 67 -10.01 -4.84 -14.56
CA ILE A 67 -10.74 -3.68 -14.02
C ILE A 67 -10.54 -3.57 -12.52
N ALA A 68 -10.64 -4.68 -11.77
CA ALA A 68 -10.50 -4.66 -10.32
C ALA A 68 -9.09 -4.22 -9.88
N LEU A 69 -8.04 -4.82 -10.44
CA LEU A 69 -6.65 -4.43 -10.15
C LEU A 69 -6.35 -3.02 -10.64
N GLY A 70 -6.89 -2.61 -11.79
CA GLY A 70 -6.79 -1.24 -12.29
C GLY A 70 -7.43 -0.22 -11.35
N ASN A 71 -8.60 -0.53 -10.77
CA ASN A 71 -9.25 0.34 -9.79
C ASN A 71 -8.44 0.43 -8.49
N ILE A 72 -7.93 -0.70 -7.98
CA ILE A 72 -7.07 -0.70 -6.79
C ILE A 72 -5.80 0.14 -7.05
N ALA A 73 -5.19 0.00 -8.23
CA ALA A 73 -4.05 0.83 -8.63
C ALA A 73 -4.41 2.32 -8.66
N LEU A 74 -5.59 2.66 -9.19
CA LEU A 74 -6.09 4.04 -9.26
C LEU A 74 -6.30 4.67 -7.87
N ASP A 75 -6.85 3.91 -6.93
CA ASP A 75 -7.01 4.35 -5.54
C ASP A 75 -5.63 4.58 -4.90
N LEU A 76 -4.71 3.62 -5.06
CA LEU A 76 -3.36 3.70 -4.49
C LEU A 76 -2.54 4.86 -5.07
N ILE A 77 -2.61 5.16 -6.37
CA ILE A 77 -1.97 6.37 -6.89
C ILE A 77 -2.65 7.63 -6.33
N GLY A 78 -3.97 7.61 -6.09
CA GLY A 78 -4.68 8.66 -5.37
C GLY A 78 -4.13 8.88 -3.96
N HIS A 79 -3.98 7.81 -3.17
CA HIS A 79 -3.35 7.86 -1.84
C HIS A 79 -1.94 8.46 -1.91
N ALA A 80 -1.12 7.98 -2.85
CA ALA A 80 0.23 8.48 -3.05
C ALA A 80 0.23 9.99 -3.33
N ARG A 81 -0.66 10.48 -4.20
CA ARG A 81 -0.79 11.91 -4.49
C ARG A 81 -1.10 12.74 -3.25
N PHE A 82 -2.10 12.35 -2.45
CA PHE A 82 -2.44 13.08 -1.22
C PHE A 82 -1.26 13.14 -0.24
N LEU A 83 -0.59 12.00 -0.03
CA LEU A 83 0.50 11.85 0.93
C LEU A 83 1.78 12.56 0.47
N LEU A 84 2.15 12.42 -0.80
CA LEU A 84 3.33 13.06 -1.38
C LEU A 84 3.13 14.57 -1.51
N THR A 85 1.94 15.04 -1.89
CA THR A 85 1.63 16.48 -1.87
C THR A 85 1.76 17.05 -0.45
N TYR A 86 1.22 16.36 0.56
CA TYR A 86 1.35 16.83 1.94
C TYR A 86 2.80 16.84 2.41
N ALA A 87 3.56 15.77 2.13
CA ALA A 87 4.98 15.71 2.46
C ALA A 87 5.79 16.82 1.76
N GLY A 88 5.55 17.03 0.47
CA GLY A 88 6.22 18.03 -0.35
C GLY A 88 6.06 19.46 0.16
N SER A 89 4.95 19.77 0.82
CA SER A 89 4.71 21.09 1.45
C SER A 89 5.80 21.50 2.45
N ALA A 90 6.42 20.54 3.14
CA ALA A 90 7.50 20.80 4.10
C ALA A 90 8.80 21.28 3.42
N TRP A 91 9.05 20.76 2.22
CA TRP A 91 10.30 20.94 1.49
C TRP A 91 10.19 21.88 0.29
N GLY A 92 8.99 22.42 0.03
CA GLY A 92 8.72 23.21 -1.16
C GLY A 92 8.88 22.39 -2.44
N ARG A 93 8.50 21.10 -2.39
CA ARG A 93 8.54 20.16 -3.51
C ARG A 93 7.13 19.73 -3.90
N THR A 94 6.89 19.45 -5.17
CA THR A 94 5.63 18.87 -5.65
C THR A 94 5.60 17.34 -5.46
N GLU A 95 4.42 16.74 -5.58
CA GLU A 95 4.28 15.28 -5.63
C GLU A 95 5.09 14.66 -6.78
N ASP A 96 5.15 15.31 -7.94
CA ASP A 96 5.94 14.87 -9.09
C ASP A 96 7.44 14.92 -8.81
N GLU A 97 7.92 15.95 -8.13
CA GLU A 97 9.33 16.05 -7.73
C GLU A 97 9.71 14.94 -6.75
N LEU A 98 8.80 14.52 -5.88
CA LEU A 98 9.00 13.39 -5.00
C LEU A 98 8.88 12.06 -5.74
N ALA A 99 7.94 11.88 -6.66
CA ALA A 99 7.73 10.63 -7.37
C ALA A 99 8.84 10.35 -8.41
N TYR A 100 9.21 11.36 -9.21
CA TYR A 100 10.00 11.14 -10.43
C TYR A 100 11.49 11.49 -10.32
N PHE A 101 11.86 12.33 -9.34
CA PHE A 101 13.21 12.90 -9.26
C PHE A 101 13.99 12.48 -8.01
N ARG A 102 13.44 11.59 -7.17
CA ARG A 102 14.19 10.86 -6.13
C ARG A 102 14.88 9.62 -6.70
N ASN A 103 16.07 9.32 -6.20
CA ASN A 103 16.80 8.09 -6.48
C ASN A 103 16.36 6.95 -5.54
N GLU A 104 16.80 5.73 -5.85
CA GLU A 104 16.38 4.50 -5.14
C GLU A 104 16.55 4.58 -3.62
N GLU A 105 17.70 5.07 -3.16
CA GLU A 105 18.07 5.22 -1.73
C GLU A 105 17.27 6.32 -1.02
N GLU A 106 16.48 7.13 -1.73
CA GLU A 106 15.64 8.20 -1.18
C GLU A 106 14.17 7.76 -1.01
N PHE A 107 13.80 6.60 -1.56
CA PHE A 107 12.51 5.99 -1.34
C PHE A 107 12.48 5.23 -0.02
N ARG A 108 11.31 5.27 0.62
CA ARG A 108 11.08 4.74 1.96
C ARG A 108 9.98 3.67 1.95
N SER A 109 9.61 3.11 0.80
CA SER A 109 8.62 2.03 0.71
C SER A 109 9.08 0.78 1.44
N VAL A 110 8.12 0.02 1.98
CA VAL A 110 8.33 -1.35 2.45
C VAL A 110 8.63 -2.27 1.27
N ARG A 111 9.51 -3.24 1.45
CA ARG A 111 9.92 -4.14 0.37
C ARG A 111 8.81 -5.06 -0.09
N LEU A 112 7.80 -5.32 0.75
CA LEU A 112 6.64 -6.13 0.37
C LEU A 112 5.97 -5.58 -0.90
N VAL A 113 5.77 -4.25 -0.99
CA VAL A 113 5.08 -3.63 -2.14
C VAL A 113 5.96 -3.52 -3.39
N GLU A 114 7.27 -3.70 -3.22
CA GLU A 114 8.24 -3.67 -4.32
C GLU A 114 8.42 -5.03 -4.98
N GLN A 115 7.98 -6.12 -4.35
CA GLN A 115 8.16 -7.47 -4.87
C GLN A 115 7.55 -7.65 -6.26
N GLU A 116 8.14 -8.52 -7.07
CA GLU A 116 7.62 -8.84 -8.40
C GLU A 116 6.18 -9.38 -8.34
N ASN A 117 5.42 -9.16 -9.41
CA ASN A 117 4.04 -9.64 -9.49
C ASN A 117 3.97 -11.17 -9.52
N GLY A 118 4.92 -11.82 -10.18
CA GLY A 118 4.89 -13.27 -10.39
C GLY A 118 3.63 -13.71 -11.13
N ASP A 119 3.03 -14.80 -10.68
CA ASP A 119 1.69 -15.18 -11.12
C ASP A 119 0.60 -14.47 -10.29
N PHE A 120 -0.66 -14.72 -10.65
CA PHE A 120 -1.79 -14.09 -9.99
C PHE A 120 -1.88 -14.45 -8.50
N GLY A 121 -1.48 -15.66 -8.09
CA GLY A 121 -1.48 -16.08 -6.69
C GLY A 121 -0.47 -15.28 -5.86
N GLN A 122 0.74 -15.07 -6.39
CA GLN A 122 1.75 -14.21 -5.76
C GLN A 122 1.28 -12.76 -5.61
N THR A 123 0.63 -12.20 -6.64
CA THR A 123 0.05 -10.85 -6.58
C THR A 123 -1.04 -10.73 -5.52
N ILE A 124 -1.96 -11.69 -5.45
CA ILE A 124 -3.04 -11.72 -4.44
C ILE A 124 -2.47 -11.89 -3.03
N ALA A 125 -1.43 -12.71 -2.84
CA ALA A 125 -0.76 -12.84 -1.55
C ALA A 125 -0.19 -11.50 -1.06
N ARG A 126 0.51 -10.76 -1.94
CA ARG A 126 1.01 -9.40 -1.63
C ARG A 126 -0.14 -8.45 -1.30
N GLN A 127 -1.18 -8.45 -2.14
CA GLN A 127 -2.33 -7.56 -1.99
C GLN A 127 -3.07 -7.83 -0.67
N MET A 128 -3.24 -9.09 -0.28
CA MET A 128 -3.89 -9.46 0.99
C MET A 128 -3.07 -8.97 2.18
N LEU A 129 -1.77 -9.32 2.26
CA LEU A 129 -0.94 -8.93 3.41
C LEU A 129 -0.92 -7.41 3.60
N PHE A 130 -0.78 -6.67 2.49
CA PHE A 130 -0.69 -5.24 2.54
C PHE A 130 -2.04 -4.54 2.80
N SER A 131 -3.14 -5.00 2.19
CA SER A 131 -4.48 -4.40 2.42
C SER A 131 -4.98 -4.65 3.85
N PHE A 132 -4.69 -5.81 4.44
CA PHE A 132 -5.03 -6.08 5.84
C PHE A 132 -4.23 -5.19 6.81
N TYR A 133 -2.95 -4.93 6.52
CA TYR A 133 -2.15 -3.96 7.26
C TYR A 133 -2.68 -2.53 7.07
N GLN A 134 -2.92 -2.11 5.82
CA GLN A 134 -3.41 -0.76 5.52
C GLN A 134 -4.76 -0.47 6.17
N TYR A 135 -5.65 -1.45 6.23
CA TYR A 135 -6.95 -1.28 6.90
C TYR A 135 -6.75 -0.90 8.37
N GLU A 136 -5.91 -1.63 9.11
CA GLU A 136 -5.64 -1.33 10.51
C GLU A 136 -4.87 -0.01 10.67
N LEU A 137 -3.93 0.28 9.77
CA LEU A 137 -3.18 1.53 9.75
C LEU A 137 -4.10 2.73 9.57
N TYR A 138 -4.91 2.78 8.51
CA TYR A 138 -5.78 3.93 8.24
C TYR A 138 -6.94 4.04 9.25
N SER A 139 -7.45 2.90 9.75
CA SER A 139 -8.41 2.92 10.87
C SER A 139 -7.84 3.61 12.11
N ALA A 140 -6.60 3.33 12.48
CA ALA A 140 -5.95 4.00 13.59
C ALA A 140 -5.59 5.46 13.27
N LEU A 141 -5.14 5.73 12.03
CA LEU A 141 -4.68 7.05 11.61
C LEU A 141 -5.83 8.08 11.51
N GLN A 142 -7.09 7.65 11.38
CA GLN A 142 -8.25 8.53 11.53
C GLN A 142 -8.29 9.28 12.88
N SER A 143 -7.64 8.73 13.92
CA SER A 143 -7.54 9.37 15.24
C SER A 143 -6.31 10.26 15.40
N SER A 144 -5.55 10.50 14.33
CA SER A 144 -4.37 11.38 14.34
C SER A 144 -4.73 12.80 14.77
N THR A 145 -3.90 13.43 15.60
CA THR A 145 -4.05 14.85 15.92
C THR A 145 -3.69 15.75 14.74
N ASP A 146 -2.94 15.24 13.75
CA ASP A 146 -2.73 15.92 12.48
C ASP A 146 -3.98 15.76 11.59
N GLN A 147 -4.69 16.87 11.39
CA GLN A 147 -5.98 16.86 10.70
C GLN A 147 -5.87 16.46 9.23
N THR A 148 -4.72 16.73 8.59
CA THR A 148 -4.50 16.33 7.19
C THR A 148 -4.32 14.83 7.09
N LEU A 149 -3.49 14.21 7.94
CA LEU A 149 -3.33 12.76 7.97
C LEU A 149 -4.65 12.05 8.33
N ALA A 150 -5.41 12.58 9.31
CA ALA A 150 -6.71 12.02 9.67
C ALA A 150 -7.71 12.09 8.51
N ALA A 151 -7.74 13.20 7.75
CA ALA A 151 -8.60 13.35 6.58
C ALA A 151 -8.20 12.43 5.42
N ILE A 152 -6.89 12.28 5.17
CA ILE A 152 -6.37 11.32 4.18
C ILE A 152 -6.78 9.89 4.59
N ALA A 153 -6.63 9.54 5.87
CA ALA A 153 -6.99 8.23 6.39
C ALA A 153 -8.50 7.93 6.26
N ASP A 154 -9.37 8.91 6.53
CA ASP A 154 -10.82 8.73 6.38
C ASP A 154 -11.26 8.46 4.94
N LYS A 155 -10.53 9.04 3.98
CA LYS A 155 -10.75 8.75 2.56
C LYS A 155 -10.18 7.38 2.20
N ALA A 156 -8.90 7.16 2.49
CA ALA A 156 -8.18 5.95 2.11
C ALA A 156 -8.80 4.68 2.71
N LEU A 157 -9.32 4.74 3.94
CA LEU A 157 -9.92 3.58 4.59
C LEU A 157 -11.11 3.00 3.80
N LYS A 158 -11.94 3.86 3.20
CA LYS A 158 -13.10 3.42 2.39
C LYS A 158 -12.67 2.67 1.14
N GLU A 159 -11.57 3.09 0.52
CA GLU A 159 -10.98 2.45 -0.65
C GLU A 159 -10.28 1.14 -0.25
N VAL A 160 -9.53 1.15 0.86
CA VAL A 160 -8.83 -0.04 1.39
C VAL A 160 -9.79 -1.13 1.87
N GLU A 161 -10.99 -0.79 2.35
CA GLU A 161 -12.05 -1.78 2.63
C GLU A 161 -12.36 -2.63 1.40
N TYR A 162 -12.46 -2.01 0.22
CA TYR A 162 -12.65 -2.72 -1.05
C TYR A 162 -11.42 -3.55 -1.43
N HIS A 163 -10.20 -3.01 -1.23
CA HIS A 163 -8.95 -3.73 -1.54
C HIS A 163 -8.83 -5.01 -0.69
N GLN A 164 -9.18 -4.91 0.59
CA GLN A 164 -9.17 -6.02 1.53
C GLN A 164 -10.20 -7.09 1.16
N ASP A 165 -11.44 -6.69 0.83
CA ASP A 165 -12.50 -7.61 0.43
C ASP A 165 -12.13 -8.35 -0.87
N HIS A 166 -11.66 -7.63 -1.89
CA HIS A 166 -11.19 -8.23 -3.14
C HIS A 166 -10.10 -9.28 -2.91
N ALA A 167 -9.06 -8.92 -2.14
CA ALA A 167 -7.97 -9.84 -1.85
C ALA A 167 -8.45 -11.07 -1.04
N ALA A 168 -9.33 -10.87 -0.05
CA ALA A 168 -9.88 -11.94 0.76
C ALA A 168 -10.71 -12.94 -0.08
N GLN A 169 -11.56 -12.43 -0.96
CA GLN A 169 -12.36 -13.27 -1.87
C GLN A 169 -11.47 -14.12 -2.78
N TRP A 170 -10.37 -13.55 -3.29
CA TRP A 170 -9.43 -14.31 -4.10
C TRP A 170 -8.60 -15.32 -3.32
N ILE A 171 -8.21 -15.02 -2.09
CA ILE A 171 -7.59 -16.00 -1.19
C ILE A 171 -8.51 -17.21 -0.99
N LEU A 172 -9.79 -16.99 -0.69
CA LEU A 172 -10.78 -18.07 -0.55
C LEU A 172 -10.97 -18.82 -1.87
N ARG A 173 -11.13 -18.11 -2.99
CA ARG A 173 -11.37 -18.73 -4.31
C ARG A 173 -10.19 -19.59 -4.78
N LEU A 174 -8.96 -19.12 -4.58
CA LEU A 174 -7.76 -19.86 -4.99
C LEU A 174 -7.48 -21.03 -4.03
N GLY A 175 -7.61 -20.81 -2.71
CA GLY A 175 -7.37 -21.83 -1.69
C GLY A 175 -8.38 -22.98 -1.71
N LEU A 176 -9.66 -22.69 -1.93
CA LEU A 176 -10.75 -23.67 -2.01
C LEU A 176 -11.07 -24.11 -3.45
N GLY A 177 -10.24 -23.70 -4.41
CA GLY A 177 -10.44 -23.99 -5.83
C GLY A 177 -9.93 -25.38 -6.21
N THR A 178 -8.94 -25.40 -7.10
CA THR A 178 -8.26 -26.63 -7.56
C THR A 178 -6.97 -26.86 -6.77
N GLU A 179 -6.43 -28.07 -6.81
CA GLU A 179 -5.09 -28.35 -6.26
C GLU A 179 -4.02 -27.40 -6.81
N GLU A 180 -4.08 -27.06 -8.11
CA GLU A 180 -3.11 -26.15 -8.73
C GLU A 180 -3.30 -24.70 -8.28
N SER A 181 -4.54 -24.21 -8.16
CA SER A 181 -4.77 -22.85 -7.65
C SER A 181 -4.37 -22.73 -6.18
N LYS A 182 -4.66 -23.76 -5.37
CA LYS A 182 -4.26 -23.84 -3.96
C LYS A 182 -2.74 -23.84 -3.82
N ARG A 183 -2.04 -24.65 -4.61
CA ARG A 183 -0.58 -24.68 -4.66
C ARG A 183 0.01 -23.31 -5.01
N ARG A 184 -0.50 -22.64 -6.05
CA ARG A 184 0.01 -21.32 -6.47
C ARG A 184 -0.19 -20.23 -5.44
N ILE A 185 -1.37 -20.16 -4.81
CA ILE A 185 -1.60 -19.15 -3.77
C ILE A 185 -0.76 -19.45 -2.52
N GLN A 186 -0.58 -20.72 -2.16
CA GLN A 186 0.31 -21.13 -1.08
C GLN A 186 1.77 -20.74 -1.37
N ASP A 187 2.27 -21.02 -2.58
CA ASP A 187 3.62 -20.61 -3.02
C ASP A 187 3.78 -19.08 -3.00
N GLY A 188 2.74 -18.35 -3.44
CA GLY A 188 2.69 -16.88 -3.36
C GLY A 188 2.78 -16.37 -1.91
N LEU A 189 2.08 -17.00 -0.97
CA LEU A 189 2.20 -16.69 0.45
C LEU A 189 3.61 -16.95 0.94
N TYR A 190 4.22 -18.11 0.63
CA TYR A 190 5.60 -18.42 0.98
C TYR A 190 6.62 -17.41 0.44
N TYR A 191 6.40 -16.89 -0.77
CA TYR A 191 7.27 -15.89 -1.39
C TYR A 191 7.15 -14.53 -0.72
N MET A 192 5.93 -14.11 -0.34
CA MET A 192 5.70 -12.77 0.24
C MET A 192 5.94 -12.72 1.76
N TRP A 193 5.80 -13.85 2.46
CA TRP A 193 5.91 -13.91 3.93
C TRP A 193 7.23 -13.41 4.53
N PRO A 194 8.41 -13.55 3.89
CA PRO A 194 9.66 -13.00 4.42
C PRO A 194 9.64 -11.48 4.60
N TYR A 195 8.77 -10.75 3.90
CA TYR A 195 8.69 -9.29 3.95
C TYR A 195 7.61 -8.77 4.91
N LEU A 196 6.92 -9.68 5.63
CA LEU A 196 5.79 -9.36 6.49
C LEU A 196 6.19 -8.51 7.70
N ASP A 197 7.25 -8.89 8.41
CA ASP A 197 7.64 -8.21 9.66
C ASP A 197 8.06 -6.75 9.44
N GLU A 198 8.50 -6.37 8.23
CA GLU A 198 8.84 -4.98 7.91
C GLU A 198 7.62 -4.05 7.95
N LEU A 199 6.41 -4.56 7.70
CA LEU A 199 5.18 -3.77 7.85
C LEU A 199 4.96 -3.29 9.29
N PHE A 200 5.50 -4.01 10.27
CA PHE A 200 5.27 -3.78 11.70
C PHE A 200 6.53 -3.25 12.41
N ALA A 201 7.55 -2.85 11.64
CA ALA A 201 8.80 -2.35 12.18
C ALA A 201 8.66 -0.91 12.67
N ASP A 202 8.91 -0.69 13.95
CA ASP A 202 8.94 0.65 14.54
C ASP A 202 10.25 1.38 14.21
N GLU A 203 10.12 2.65 13.89
CA GLU A 203 11.22 3.62 13.75
C GLU A 203 11.16 4.69 14.87
N PRO A 204 12.29 5.36 15.21
CA PRO A 204 12.31 6.49 16.15
C PRO A 204 11.33 7.62 15.81
N LEU A 205 10.98 7.77 14.53
CA LEU A 205 9.99 8.72 14.06
C LEU A 205 8.62 8.54 14.73
N HIS A 206 8.24 7.31 15.09
CA HIS A 206 6.96 7.03 15.76
C HIS A 206 6.98 7.46 17.24
N ASP A 207 8.16 7.59 17.85
CA ASP A 207 8.29 8.15 19.20
C ASP A 207 8.14 9.68 19.17
N GLU A 208 8.69 10.34 18.14
CA GLU A 208 8.57 11.80 17.95
C GLU A 208 7.14 12.23 17.61
N LEU A 209 6.40 11.37 16.90
CA LEU A 209 5.05 11.65 16.39
C LEU A 209 3.96 10.96 17.22
N GLU A 210 4.15 10.80 18.54
CA GLU A 210 3.11 10.24 19.41
C GLU A 210 1.79 11.03 19.29
N GLY A 211 0.68 10.32 19.06
CA GLY A 211 -0.63 10.92 18.81
C GLY A 211 -0.85 11.42 17.37
N ILE A 212 0.19 11.48 16.54
CA ILE A 212 0.12 11.84 15.11
C ILE A 212 0.29 10.60 14.22
N ALA A 213 1.42 9.89 14.36
CA ALA A 213 1.73 8.69 13.59
C ALA A 213 1.24 7.44 14.32
N VAL A 214 0.80 6.45 13.55
CA VAL A 214 0.46 5.13 14.10
C VAL A 214 1.73 4.32 14.25
N ARG A 215 1.95 3.74 15.44
CA ARG A 215 3.06 2.83 15.71
C ARG A 215 2.79 1.46 15.06
N PRO A 216 3.55 1.03 14.04
CA PRO A 216 3.22 -0.16 13.26
C PRO A 216 3.21 -1.45 14.08
N SER A 217 4.08 -1.60 15.08
CA SER A 217 4.11 -2.80 15.93
C SER A 217 2.79 -3.07 16.66
N THR A 218 2.01 -2.02 16.95
CA THR A 218 0.71 -2.14 17.64
C THR A 218 -0.39 -2.73 16.75
N LEU A 219 -0.20 -2.71 15.43
CA LEU A 219 -1.18 -3.23 14.46
C LEU A 219 -1.05 -4.74 14.26
N ARG A 220 0.12 -5.31 14.57
CA ARG A 220 0.50 -6.68 14.19
C ARG A 220 -0.48 -7.74 14.69
N GLU A 221 -0.86 -7.68 15.97
CA GLU A 221 -1.73 -8.70 16.57
C GLU A 221 -3.06 -8.78 15.82
N ARG A 222 -3.75 -7.65 15.67
CA ARG A 222 -5.06 -7.58 15.02
C ARG A 222 -4.97 -7.89 13.52
N THR A 223 -3.95 -7.40 12.83
CA THR A 223 -3.73 -7.75 11.42
C THR A 223 -3.54 -9.26 11.26
N MET A 224 -2.67 -9.87 12.07
CA MET A 224 -2.37 -11.31 11.95
C MET A 224 -3.51 -12.21 12.40
N GLU A 225 -4.31 -11.81 13.38
CA GLU A 225 -5.53 -12.53 13.75
C GLU A 225 -6.44 -12.68 12.52
N ARG A 226 -6.73 -11.57 11.83
CA ARG A 226 -7.61 -11.57 10.65
C ARG A 226 -6.99 -12.31 9.45
N VAL A 227 -5.68 -12.16 9.23
CA VAL A 227 -4.96 -12.88 8.16
C VAL A 227 -5.00 -14.38 8.41
N THR A 228 -4.67 -14.83 9.62
CA THR A 228 -4.64 -16.27 9.94
C THR A 228 -6.03 -16.89 9.94
N GLU A 229 -7.05 -16.16 10.36
CA GLU A 229 -8.45 -16.60 10.27
C GLU A 229 -8.90 -16.77 8.81
N LEU A 230 -8.53 -15.84 7.92
CA LEU A 230 -8.79 -15.96 6.48
C LEU A 230 -8.06 -17.15 5.85
N LEU A 231 -6.78 -17.35 6.17
CA LEU A 231 -6.01 -18.49 5.65
C LEU A 231 -6.60 -19.82 6.11
N ALA A 232 -7.03 -19.92 7.37
CA ALA A 232 -7.70 -21.11 7.89
C ALA A 232 -9.02 -21.39 7.13
N GLN A 233 -9.81 -20.36 6.83
CA GLN A 233 -11.04 -20.49 6.03
C GLN A 233 -10.76 -20.93 4.59
N ALA A 234 -9.63 -20.50 4.02
CA ALA A 234 -9.19 -20.90 2.69
C ALA A 234 -8.49 -22.28 2.65
N GLU A 235 -8.41 -22.98 3.80
CA GLU A 235 -7.64 -24.21 3.99
C GLU A 235 -6.15 -24.08 3.57
N LEU A 236 -5.57 -22.90 3.77
CA LEU A 236 -4.17 -22.58 3.49
C LEU A 236 -3.34 -22.59 4.78
N GLU A 237 -2.06 -22.88 4.65
CA GLU A 237 -1.11 -22.88 5.74
C GLU A 237 -0.54 -21.48 5.97
N VAL A 238 -0.32 -21.13 7.23
CA VAL A 238 0.48 -19.96 7.62
C VAL A 238 1.96 -20.29 7.38
N PRO A 239 2.66 -19.60 6.46
CA PRO A 239 4.05 -19.90 6.17
C PRO A 239 4.96 -19.80 7.40
N THR A 240 5.79 -20.82 7.60
CA THR A 240 6.87 -20.81 8.60
C THR A 240 8.20 -20.61 7.90
N VAL A 241 8.57 -19.35 7.66
CA VAL A 241 9.81 -18.97 6.95
C VAL A 241 10.62 -17.94 7.73
N ALA A 242 11.94 -17.93 7.47
CA ALA A 242 12.81 -16.88 7.98
C ALA A 242 12.41 -15.54 7.35
N GLN A 243 12.37 -14.50 8.19
CA GLN A 243 12.09 -13.14 7.73
C GLN A 243 13.30 -12.54 7.03
N ALA A 244 13.02 -11.71 6.02
CA ALA A 244 14.03 -10.93 5.34
C ALA A 244 14.72 -10.00 6.33
N ARG A 245 16.04 -9.81 6.16
CA ARG A 245 16.80 -8.93 7.04
C ARG A 245 16.25 -7.50 6.94
N ILE A 246 15.92 -6.90 8.07
CA ILE A 246 15.65 -5.46 8.18
C ILE A 246 16.96 -4.77 8.56
N SER A 247 17.23 -3.59 7.99
CA SER A 247 18.36 -2.75 8.37
C SER A 247 18.21 -2.25 9.81
N ALA A 248 19.27 -1.64 10.36
CA ALA A 248 19.20 -1.08 11.71
C ALA A 248 18.21 0.10 11.81
N ALA A 249 17.96 0.78 10.69
CA ALA A 249 16.93 1.79 10.54
C ALA A 249 15.92 1.27 9.50
N PRO A 250 14.77 0.73 9.93
CA PRO A 250 13.76 0.24 9.01
C PRO A 250 13.42 1.30 7.95
N ARG A 251 13.17 0.86 6.72
CA ARG A 251 12.78 1.74 5.62
C ARG A 251 13.83 2.81 5.25
N ASP A 252 15.10 2.65 5.61
CA ASP A 252 16.20 3.57 5.26
C ASP A 252 16.55 3.62 3.76
N GLY A 253 15.93 2.75 2.96
CA GLY A 253 16.16 2.62 1.52
C GLY A 253 17.01 1.40 1.16
N ALA A 254 17.67 0.77 2.14
CA ALA A 254 18.55 -0.36 1.91
C ALA A 254 17.79 -1.67 1.61
N TYR A 255 18.52 -2.64 1.06
CA TYR A 255 18.06 -4.01 0.83
C TYR A 255 16.84 -4.17 -0.09
N SER A 256 16.47 -3.13 -0.85
CA SER A 256 15.62 -3.29 -2.03
C SER A 256 16.35 -4.15 -3.07
N GLU A 257 15.63 -5.10 -3.65
CA GLU A 257 16.09 -5.90 -4.79
C GLU A 257 15.54 -5.38 -6.11
N TYR A 258 14.37 -4.72 -6.07
CA TYR A 258 13.56 -4.46 -7.25
C TYR A 258 13.22 -2.99 -7.51
N ARG A 259 13.41 -2.11 -6.53
CA ARG A 259 13.01 -0.70 -6.63
C ARG A 259 13.69 0.00 -7.80
N GLY A 260 14.98 -0.26 -8.03
CA GLY A 260 15.70 0.27 -9.18
C GLY A 260 15.02 -0.01 -10.53
N TYR A 261 14.46 -1.21 -10.73
CA TYR A 261 13.74 -1.56 -11.97
C TYR A 261 12.41 -0.82 -12.09
N ILE A 262 11.65 -0.72 -11.00
CA ILE A 262 10.38 0.01 -10.97
C ILE A 262 10.62 1.48 -11.31
N LEU A 263 11.60 2.10 -10.67
CA LEU A 263 11.93 3.51 -10.86
C LEU A 263 12.49 3.78 -12.26
N ALA A 264 13.29 2.87 -12.82
CA ALA A 264 13.81 3.01 -14.17
C ALA A 264 12.69 3.14 -15.21
N GLU A 265 11.60 2.38 -15.07
CA GLU A 265 10.42 2.48 -15.94
C GLU A 265 9.58 3.72 -15.61
N MET A 266 9.20 3.87 -14.34
CA MET A 266 8.30 4.93 -13.87
C MET A 266 8.84 6.34 -14.13
N GLN A 267 10.14 6.55 -13.95
CA GLN A 267 10.76 7.88 -13.99
C GLN A 267 11.37 8.23 -15.35
N TRP A 268 11.36 7.29 -16.31
CA TRP A 268 12.09 7.46 -17.57
C TRP A 268 11.71 8.74 -18.31
N LEU A 269 10.42 8.93 -18.60
CA LEU A 269 9.94 10.05 -19.42
C LEU A 269 10.22 11.40 -18.76
N ALA A 270 9.92 11.52 -17.48
CA ALA A 270 10.15 12.74 -16.70
C ALA A 270 11.64 13.10 -16.63
N ARG A 271 12.53 12.11 -16.49
CA ARG A 271 13.98 12.32 -16.47
C ARG A 271 14.57 12.62 -17.84
N GLN A 272 13.99 12.11 -18.93
CA GLN A 272 14.40 12.46 -20.29
C GLN A 272 14.01 13.90 -20.69
N HIS A 273 12.94 14.44 -20.10
CA HIS A 273 12.44 15.78 -20.41
C HIS A 273 12.24 16.64 -19.14
N PRO A 274 13.32 17.01 -18.43
CA PRO A 274 13.20 17.83 -17.21
C PRO A 274 12.55 19.19 -17.50
N GLY A 275 11.57 19.57 -16.68
CA GLY A 275 10.84 20.84 -16.80
C GLY A 275 9.67 20.85 -17.78
N ALA A 276 9.35 19.72 -18.40
CA ALA A 276 8.11 19.57 -19.17
C ALA A 276 6.87 19.57 -18.26
N THR A 277 5.74 20.05 -18.79
CA THR A 277 4.43 20.05 -18.12
C THR A 277 3.47 19.12 -18.86
N TRP A 278 2.70 18.34 -18.11
CA TRP A 278 1.75 17.33 -18.61
C TRP A 278 0.35 17.58 -18.10
#